data_AF-A0A967WTZ7-F1
#
_entry.id   AF-A0A967WTZ7-F1
#
_cell.length_a   1.000
_cell.length_b   1.000
_cell.length_c   1.000
_cell.angle_alpha   90.00
_cell.angle_beta   90.00
_cell.angle_gamma   90.00
#
_symmetry.space_group_name_H-M   'P 1'
#
loop_
_entity.id
_entity.type
_entity.pdbx_description
1 polymer ?
#
loop_
_entity_poly.entity_id
_entity_poly.type
_entity_poly.pdbx_seq_one_letter_code
_entity_poly.pdbx_strand_id
1 'polypeptide(L)'
;PHAIPRTLTAGDVALYTALTGSRFTLHCASPFAHRLGFPDTPVDDLLAFHVVFGKTVPDISLNAVANLGYADVRFVQPVYVGDT
;
A
#
# COMPACT_ATOMS: atom_id res chain seq x y z
N PRO A 1 -15.56 11.26 2.74
CA PRO A 1 -14.78 10.29 3.54
C PRO A 1 -15.34 8.87 3.36
N HIS A 2 -14.54 7.94 2.84
CA HIS A 2 -14.91 6.53 2.71
C HIS A 2 -14.77 5.82 4.05
N ALA A 3 -15.72 4.95 4.40
CA ALA A 3 -15.80 4.36 5.72
C ALA A 3 -14.62 3.43 6.09
N ILE A 4 -14.39 3.35 7.40
CA ILE A 4 -13.34 2.65 8.19
C ILE A 4 -11.89 3.09 7.88
N PRO A 5 -11.27 3.96 8.71
CA PRO A 5 -9.82 4.17 8.69
C PRO A 5 -9.07 2.85 8.88
N ARG A 6 -7.92 2.67 8.23
CA ARG A 6 -7.18 1.40 8.25
C ARG A 6 -5.72 1.68 8.61
N THR A 7 -5.35 1.31 9.84
CA THR A 7 -3.95 1.25 10.24
C THR A 7 -3.26 0.11 9.51
N LEU A 8 -2.17 0.39 8.81
CA LEU A 8 -1.33 -0.62 8.19
C LEU A 8 -0.42 -1.28 9.23
N THR A 9 -0.31 -2.60 9.18
CA THR A 9 0.45 -3.39 10.14
C THR A 9 1.51 -4.23 9.44
N ALA A 10 2.48 -4.76 10.21
CA ALA A 10 3.43 -5.73 9.68
C ALA A 10 2.74 -7.00 9.13
N GLY A 11 1.54 -7.34 9.64
CA GLY A 11 0.72 -8.43 9.13
C GLY A 11 0.23 -8.20 7.70
N ASP A 12 -0.15 -6.95 7.36
CA ASP A 12 -0.55 -6.58 6.00
C ASP A 12 0.62 -6.72 5.02
N VAL A 13 1.81 -6.25 5.42
CA VAL A 13 3.04 -6.37 4.62
C VAL A 13 3.42 -7.83 4.41
N ALA A 14 3.39 -8.65 5.47
CA ALA A 14 3.69 -10.08 5.38
C ALA A 14 2.72 -10.81 4.47
N LEU A 15 1.41 -10.56 4.61
CA LEU A 15 0.37 -11.16 3.78
C LEU A 15 0.50 -10.75 2.31
N TYR A 16 0.74 -9.47 2.05
CA TYR A 16 0.92 -8.97 0.69
C TYR A 16 2.16 -9.59 0.02
N THR A 17 3.26 -9.71 0.76
CA THR A 17 4.48 -10.40 0.29
C THR A 17 4.21 -11.86 -0.02
N ALA A 18 3.45 -12.57 0.82
CA ALA A 18 3.09 -13.97 0.60
C ALA A 18 2.19 -14.17 -0.64
N LEU A 19 1.28 -13.23 -0.90
CA LEU A 19 0.34 -13.30 -2.03
C LEU A 19 0.98 -12.91 -3.36
N THR A 20 1.86 -11.92 -3.36
CA THR A 20 2.43 -11.34 -4.60
C THR A 20 3.84 -11.82 -4.90
N GLY A 21 4.58 -12.30 -3.89
CA GLY A 21 5.99 -12.66 -4.01
C GLY A 21 6.90 -11.48 -4.34
N SER A 22 6.49 -10.24 -4.04
CA SER A 22 7.30 -9.02 -4.24
C SER A 22 8.66 -9.18 -3.54
N ARG A 23 9.74 -8.77 -4.23
CA ARG A 23 11.13 -8.87 -3.73
C ARG A 23 11.90 -7.56 -3.86
N PHE A 24 11.19 -6.45 -4.00
CA PHE A 24 11.84 -5.15 -4.07
C PHE A 24 12.57 -4.86 -2.76
N THR A 25 13.89 -4.70 -2.84
CA THR A 25 14.77 -4.69 -1.67
C THR A 25 14.44 -3.56 -0.69
N LEU A 26 13.92 -2.43 -1.18
CA LEU A 26 13.46 -1.32 -0.36
C LEU A 26 12.38 -1.74 0.66
N HIS A 27 11.46 -2.63 0.26
CA HIS A 27 10.32 -3.06 1.09
C HIS A 27 10.59 -4.36 1.86
N CYS A 28 11.72 -5.03 1.60
CA CYS A 28 12.02 -6.34 2.18
C CYS A 28 13.22 -6.35 3.15
N ALA A 29 14.05 -5.30 3.14
CA ALA A 29 15.29 -5.28 3.92
C ALA A 29 15.51 -3.94 4.61
N SER A 30 15.20 -3.88 5.91
CA SER A 30 15.45 -2.71 6.77
C SER A 30 16.89 -2.15 6.67
N PRO A 31 17.96 -2.97 6.70
CA PRO A 31 19.31 -2.44 6.50
C PRO A 31 19.53 -1.75 5.14
N PHE A 32 18.82 -2.20 4.09
CA PHE A 32 18.89 -1.58 2.77
C PHE A 32 18.11 -0.26 2.76
N ALA A 33 16.90 -0.23 3.31
CA ALA A 33 16.09 0.98 3.43
C ALA A 33 16.82 2.08 4.23
N HIS A 34 17.46 1.72 5.35
CA HIS A 34 18.25 2.66 6.16
C HIS A 34 19.46 3.21 5.40
N ARG A 35 20.15 2.40 4.59
CA ARG A 35 21.25 2.90 3.74
C ARG A 35 20.79 3.91 2.70
N LEU A 36 19.53 3.86 2.30
CA LEU A 36 18.91 4.85 1.40
C LEU A 36 18.38 6.08 2.14
N GLY A 37 18.52 6.15 3.47
CA GLY A 37 18.09 7.29 4.28
C GLY A 37 16.64 7.22 4.76
N PHE A 38 15.96 6.08 4.57
CA PHE A 38 14.62 5.89 5.13
C PHE A 38 14.72 5.56 6.64
N PRO A 39 13.77 6.04 7.46
CA PRO A 39 13.75 5.74 8.90
C PRO A 39 13.42 4.28 9.21
N ASP A 40 12.70 3.60 8.32
CA ASP A 40 12.45 2.15 8.34
C ASP A 40 12.11 1.68 6.91
N THR A 41 11.78 0.40 6.77
CA THR A 41 11.27 -0.22 5.56
C THR A 41 9.88 0.34 5.24
N PRO A 42 9.70 1.13 4.16
CA PRO A 42 8.37 1.60 3.79
C PRO A 42 7.52 0.44 3.29
N VAL A 43 6.21 0.55 3.47
CA VAL A 43 5.20 -0.33 2.89
C VAL A 43 5.30 -0.28 1.36
N ASP A 44 5.04 -1.41 0.70
CA ASP A 44 4.99 -1.49 -0.77
C ASP A 44 3.90 -0.53 -1.31
N ASP A 45 4.28 0.32 -2.27
CA ASP A 45 3.39 1.35 -2.82
C ASP A 45 2.10 0.76 -3.39
N LEU A 46 2.15 -0.45 -3.96
CA LEU A 46 0.94 -1.10 -4.48
C LEU A 46 0.07 -1.68 -3.36
N LEU A 47 0.64 -2.08 -2.22
CA LEU A 47 -0.17 -2.42 -1.05
C LEU A 47 -0.94 -1.18 -0.56
N ALA A 48 -0.26 -0.05 -0.42
CA ALA A 48 -0.90 1.21 -0.03
C ALA A 48 -1.99 1.62 -1.03
N PHE A 49 -1.72 1.53 -2.33
CA PHE A 49 -2.70 1.77 -3.39
C PHE A 49 -3.93 0.87 -3.26
N HIS A 50 -3.75 -0.45 -3.12
CA HIS A 50 -4.87 -1.38 -3.01
C HIS A 50 -5.72 -1.15 -1.75
N VAL A 51 -5.11 -0.74 -0.64
CA VAL A 51 -5.86 -0.36 0.57
C VAL A 51 -6.70 0.89 0.32
N VAL A 52 -6.11 1.95 -0.24
CA VAL A 52 -6.84 3.20 -0.54
C VAL A 52 -7.94 2.93 -1.57
N PHE A 53 -7.62 2.25 -2.67
CA PHE A 53 -8.57 1.92 -3.72
C PHE A 53 -9.72 1.05 -3.20
N GLY A 54 -9.41 -0.01 -2.46
CA GLY A 54 -10.40 -0.91 -1.85
C GLY A 54 -11.39 -0.18 -0.94
N LYS A 55 -10.94 0.85 -0.22
CA LYS A 55 -11.84 1.67 0.61
C LYS A 55 -12.87 2.46 -0.19
N THR A 56 -12.55 2.84 -1.43
CA THR A 56 -13.49 3.57 -2.29
C THR A 56 -14.57 2.64 -2.87
N VAL A 57 -14.31 1.33 -2.95
CA VAL A 57 -15.17 0.38 -3.67
C VAL A 57 -16.64 0.42 -3.21
N PRO A 58 -16.98 0.36 -1.91
CA PRO A 58 -18.38 0.36 -1.48
C PRO A 58 -19.17 1.59 -1.97
N ASP A 59 -18.51 2.73 -2.06
CA ASP A 59 -19.14 4.01 -2.38
C ASP A 59 -19.07 4.35 -3.88
N ILE A 60 -18.01 3.92 -4.57
CA ILE A 60 -17.72 4.32 -5.96
C ILE A 60 -18.04 3.21 -6.96
N SER A 61 -17.66 1.97 -6.68
CA SER A 61 -17.62 0.91 -7.70
C SER A 61 -18.34 -0.37 -7.33
N LEU A 62 -19.10 -0.38 -6.23
CA LEU A 62 -19.85 -1.57 -5.78
C LEU A 62 -20.74 -2.16 -6.89
N ASN A 63 -21.34 -1.30 -7.70
CA ASN A 63 -22.21 -1.67 -8.82
C ASN A 63 -21.60 -1.32 -10.19
N ALA A 64 -20.31 -1.02 -10.26
CA ALA A 64 -19.65 -0.72 -11.53
C ALA A 64 -19.45 -1.99 -12.36
N VAL A 65 -19.57 -1.89 -13.68
CA VAL A 65 -19.33 -3.02 -14.60
C VAL A 65 -17.84 -3.36 -14.68
N ALA A 66 -17.00 -2.33 -14.77
CA ALA A 66 -15.54 -2.47 -14.83
C ALA A 66 -14.85 -1.15 -14.44
N ASN A 67 -13.60 -1.26 -13.97
CA ASN A 67 -12.70 -0.12 -13.92
C ASN A 67 -12.02 0.05 -15.29
N LEU A 68 -12.14 1.22 -15.92
CA LEU A 68 -11.66 1.46 -17.28
C LEU A 68 -10.20 1.95 -17.36
N GLY A 69 -9.60 2.32 -16.23
CA GLY A 69 -8.20 2.74 -16.20
C GLY A 69 -7.86 3.59 -14.98
N TYR A 70 -6.59 3.94 -14.89
CA TYR A 70 -6.03 4.86 -13.90
C TYR A 70 -5.13 5.87 -14.63
N ALA A 71 -5.07 7.10 -14.13
CA ALA A 71 -4.16 8.14 -14.62
C ALA A 71 -3.63 8.95 -13.44
N ASP A 72 -2.43 9.53 -13.59
CA ASP A 72 -1.82 10.44 -12.62
C ASP A 72 -1.70 9.91 -11.17
N VAL A 73 -1.56 8.59 -11.01
CA VAL A 73 -1.25 7.99 -9.70
C VAL A 73 0.16 8.43 -9.30
N ARG A 74 0.27 9.10 -8.15
CA ARG A 74 1.54 9.58 -7.58
C ARG A 74 1.68 9.12 -6.14
N PHE A 75 2.80 8.48 -5.84
CA PHE A 75 3.23 8.18 -4.48
C PHE A 75 4.07 9.34 -3.97
N VAL A 76 3.46 10.20 -3.15
CA VAL A 76 4.07 11.49 -2.75
C VAL A 76 4.92 11.35 -1.49
N GLN A 77 4.51 10.49 -0.56
CA GLN A 77 5.21 10.22 0.69
C GLN A 77 5.21 8.71 0.97
N PRO A 78 6.33 8.17 1.51
CA PRO A 78 6.37 6.78 1.94
C PRO A 78 5.39 6.54 3.10
N VAL A 79 4.79 5.35 3.12
CA VAL A 79 3.90 4.89 4.18
C VAL A 79 4.63 3.85 5.01
N TYR A 80 4.46 3.87 6.32
CA TYR A 80 5.10 2.95 7.26
C TYR A 80 4.07 2.10 8.01
N VAL A 81 4.55 1.00 8.58
CA VAL A 81 3.78 0.22 9.55
C VAL A 81 3.40 1.12 10.72
N GLY A 82 2.11 1.16 11.05
CA GLY A 82 1.53 2.03 12.08
C GLY A 82 0.77 3.24 11.52
N ASP A 83 1.00 3.62 10.27
CA ASP A 83 0.28 4.73 9.63
C ASP A 83 -1.20 4.36 9.36
N THR A 84 -2.09 5.36 9.35
CA THR A 84 -3.57 5.19 9.22
C THR A 84 -4.20 6.14 8.22
#